data_AF-A0A966ML54-F1
#
_entry.id   AF-A0A966ML54-F1
#
_cell.length_a   1.000
_cell.length_b   1.000
_cell.length_c   1.000
_cell.angle_alpha   90.00
_cell.angle_beta   90.00
_cell.angle_gamma   90.00
#
_symmetry.space_group_name_H-M   'P 1'
#
loop_
_entity.id
_entity.type
_entity.pdbx_description
1 polymer ?
#
loop_
_entity_poly.entity_id
_entity_poly.type
_entity_poly.pdbx_seq_one_letter_code
_entity_poly.pdbx_strand_id
1 'polypeptide(L)'
;LAKLAGGVAVINVGAATEAEMKEKKARVEDALHATRAAVEEGIVPGGGVALVRAQHVLKEVKVAERDEQIGVDIIRRAIEEPLRMIVQNAGGEGSIVIEKIRNAKETSFGYNALTDTYEDLVQAGVIDPTKVTRTALQNSASIAGLLLTTEALIVEKKEDKPAAPAGGPGMGGMY
;
A
#
# COMPACT_ATOMS: atom_id res chain seq x y z
N LEU A 1 -21.29 6.19 26.12
CA LEU A 1 -20.96 5.21 27.17
C LEU A 1 -19.59 4.55 26.97
N ALA A 2 -19.27 3.94 25.82
CA ALA A 2 -17.96 3.29 25.61
C ALA A 2 -16.73 4.24 25.70
N LYS A 3 -16.83 5.50 25.26
CA LYS A 3 -15.72 6.48 25.31
C LYS A 3 -15.33 6.97 26.72
N LEU A 4 -16.17 6.73 27.74
CA LEU A 4 -15.93 7.16 29.14
C LEU A 4 -15.43 6.02 30.05
N ALA A 5 -15.58 4.76 29.63
CA ALA A 5 -15.16 3.58 30.40
C ALA A 5 -13.87 2.94 29.85
N GLY A 6 -13.39 3.37 28.67
CA GLY A 6 -12.14 2.89 28.09
C GLY A 6 -10.94 3.63 28.69
N GLY A 7 -10.04 2.91 29.34
CA GLY A 7 -8.75 3.46 29.76
C GLY A 7 -7.90 3.87 28.56
N VAL A 8 -7.10 4.94 28.72
CA VAL A 8 -6.14 5.39 27.70
C VAL A 8 -4.78 4.77 28.00
N ALA A 9 -4.28 3.94 27.08
CA ALA A 9 -2.91 3.42 27.13
C ALA A 9 -1.97 4.39 26.40
N VAL A 10 -0.87 4.78 27.04
CA VAL A 10 0.17 5.65 26.47
C VAL A 10 1.44 4.82 26.22
N ILE A 11 1.93 4.85 24.99
CA ILE A 11 3.18 4.17 24.58
C ILE A 11 4.26 5.24 24.43
N ASN A 12 5.30 5.17 25.27
CA ASN A 12 6.44 6.09 25.22
C ASN A 12 7.57 5.46 24.39
N VAL A 13 8.00 6.14 23.32
CA VAL A 13 9.09 5.67 22.44
C VAL A 13 10.28 6.61 22.57
N GLY A 14 11.47 6.04 22.80
CA GLY A 14 12.73 6.78 22.97
C GLY A 14 13.84 6.29 22.03
N ALA A 15 14.77 7.18 21.69
CA ALA A 15 15.97 6.88 20.93
C ALA A 15 17.12 7.84 21.32
N ALA A 16 18.34 7.56 20.81
CA ALA A 16 19.52 8.37 21.11
C ALA A 16 19.52 9.72 20.38
N THR A 17 18.91 9.78 19.18
CA THR A 17 18.78 11.00 18.38
C THR A 17 17.31 11.29 18.04
N GLU A 18 17.00 12.55 17.71
CA GLU A 18 15.64 12.95 17.30
C GLU A 18 15.19 12.25 16.02
N ALA A 19 16.10 12.05 15.07
CA ALA A 19 15.81 11.37 13.80
C ALA A 19 15.41 9.91 14.02
N GLU A 20 16.17 9.18 14.85
CA GLU A 20 15.83 7.80 15.21
C GLU A 20 14.55 7.72 16.06
N MET A 21 14.29 8.72 16.91
CA MET A 21 13.08 8.76 17.72
C MET A 21 11.85 8.90 16.83
N LYS A 22 11.91 9.77 15.80
CA LYS A 22 10.84 9.91 14.80
C LYS A 22 10.62 8.62 14.01
N GLU A 23 11.68 7.96 13.57
CA GLU A 23 11.60 6.69 12.84
C GLU A 23 10.97 5.57 13.70
N LYS A 24 11.48 5.37 14.92
CA LYS A 24 10.95 4.35 15.84
C LYS A 24 9.51 4.65 16.23
N LYS A 25 9.16 5.92 16.45
CA LYS A 25 7.79 6.33 16.76
C LYS A 25 6.86 5.97 15.60
N ALA A 26 7.20 6.33 14.37
CA ALA A 26 6.42 5.99 13.19
C ALA A 26 6.26 4.47 13.05
N ARG A 27 7.34 3.71 13.24
CA ARG A 27 7.30 2.24 13.22
C ARG A 27 6.37 1.63 14.26
N VAL A 28 6.34 2.18 15.48
CA VAL A 28 5.46 1.74 16.57
C VAL A 28 4.00 2.11 16.27
N GLU A 29 3.75 3.29 15.72
CA GLU A 29 2.41 3.71 15.29
C GLU A 29 1.89 2.79 14.18
N ASP A 30 2.72 2.47 13.18
CA ASP A 30 2.38 1.53 12.10
C ASP A 30 2.06 0.14 12.65
N ALA A 31 2.89 -0.40 13.55
CA ALA A 31 2.64 -1.70 14.17
C ALA A 31 1.33 -1.72 15.00
N LEU A 32 1.03 -0.63 15.70
CA LEU A 32 -0.22 -0.48 16.46
C LEU A 32 -1.45 -0.46 15.53
N HIS A 33 -1.35 0.25 14.41
CA HIS A 33 -2.44 0.30 13.43
C HIS A 33 -2.63 -1.03 12.71
N ALA A 34 -1.54 -1.71 12.33
CA ALA A 34 -1.59 -3.03 11.71
C ALA A 34 -2.21 -4.08 12.63
N THR A 35 -1.82 -4.11 13.92
CA THR A 35 -2.38 -5.05 14.90
C THR A 35 -3.86 -4.79 15.17
N ARG A 36 -4.28 -3.52 15.27
CA ARG A 36 -5.71 -3.18 15.37
C ARG A 36 -6.50 -3.65 14.16
N ALA A 37 -5.99 -3.41 12.95
CA ALA A 37 -6.63 -3.85 11.71
C ALA A 37 -6.71 -5.38 11.62
N ALA A 38 -5.67 -6.09 12.07
CA ALA A 38 -5.64 -7.55 12.10
C ALA A 38 -6.65 -8.13 13.10
N VAL A 39 -6.87 -7.48 14.25
CA VAL A 39 -7.88 -7.88 15.23
C VAL A 39 -9.30 -7.69 14.69
N GLU A 40 -9.54 -6.66 13.89
CA GLU A 40 -10.87 -6.34 13.34
C GLU A 40 -11.31 -7.30 12.21
N GLU A 41 -10.44 -7.56 11.23
CA GLU A 41 -10.80 -8.32 10.00
C GLU A 41 -9.93 -9.56 9.76
N GLY A 42 -9.06 -9.92 10.70
CA GLY A 42 -8.13 -11.04 10.56
C GLY A 42 -6.90 -10.73 9.72
N ILE A 43 -6.19 -11.80 9.34
CA ILE A 43 -4.94 -11.76 8.58
C ILE A 43 -5.02 -12.64 7.34
N VAL A 44 -4.20 -12.31 6.34
CA VAL A 44 -4.01 -13.07 5.11
C VAL A 44 -2.51 -13.26 4.84
N PRO A 45 -2.11 -14.24 4.01
CA PRO A 45 -0.73 -14.39 3.57
C PRO A 45 -0.26 -13.11 2.86
N GLY A 46 0.85 -12.54 3.32
CA GLY A 46 1.36 -11.28 2.82
C GLY A 46 2.10 -11.41 1.49
N GLY A 47 2.96 -10.43 1.17
CA GLY A 47 3.84 -10.48 -0.01
C GLY A 47 3.08 -10.47 -1.34
N GLY A 48 1.84 -9.97 -1.36
CA GLY A 48 0.97 -9.97 -2.54
C GLY A 48 0.33 -11.32 -2.87
N VAL A 49 0.58 -12.37 -2.09
CA VAL A 49 0.02 -13.71 -2.34
C VAL A 49 -1.49 -13.72 -2.22
N ALA A 50 -2.06 -13.05 -1.21
CA ALA A 50 -3.51 -12.98 -1.04
C ALA A 50 -4.24 -12.44 -2.29
N LEU A 51 -3.66 -11.44 -2.96
CA LEU A 51 -4.21 -10.84 -4.18
C LEU A 51 -4.14 -11.80 -5.37
N VAL A 52 -2.98 -12.46 -5.57
CA VAL A 52 -2.84 -13.50 -6.61
C VAL A 52 -3.82 -14.64 -6.37
N ARG A 53 -3.99 -15.07 -5.11
CA ARG A 53 -4.96 -16.09 -4.74
C ARG A 53 -6.39 -15.64 -5.04
N ALA A 54 -6.74 -14.37 -4.84
CA ALA A 54 -8.07 -13.85 -5.15
C ALA A 54 -8.41 -13.82 -6.65
N GLN A 55 -7.44 -13.98 -7.57
CA GLN A 55 -7.68 -13.97 -9.02
C GLN A 55 -8.73 -14.97 -9.48
N HIS A 56 -8.87 -16.13 -8.81
CA HIS A 56 -9.81 -17.18 -9.25
C HIS A 56 -11.27 -16.72 -9.18
N VAL A 57 -11.62 -15.87 -8.21
CA VAL A 57 -12.99 -15.33 -8.04
C VAL A 57 -13.40 -14.46 -9.25
N LEU A 58 -12.42 -13.84 -9.93
CA LEU A 58 -12.68 -13.03 -11.13
C LEU A 58 -13.12 -13.87 -12.35
N LYS A 59 -13.09 -15.21 -12.27
CA LYS A 59 -13.68 -16.08 -13.30
C LYS A 59 -15.20 -16.22 -13.15
N GLU A 60 -15.72 -15.94 -11.96
CA GLU A 60 -17.16 -16.07 -11.65
C GLU A 60 -17.93 -14.77 -11.93
N VAL A 61 -17.20 -13.66 -12.15
CA VAL A 61 -17.78 -12.37 -12.51
C VAL A 61 -18.36 -12.45 -13.92
N LYS A 62 -19.70 -12.43 -13.99
CA LYS A 62 -20.44 -12.38 -15.25
C LYS A 62 -20.72 -10.92 -15.62
N VAL A 63 -20.36 -10.56 -16.83
CA VAL A 63 -20.56 -9.22 -17.39
C VAL A 63 -21.47 -9.29 -18.61
N ALA A 64 -22.19 -8.21 -18.89
CA ALA A 64 -23.11 -8.15 -20.02
C ALA A 64 -22.39 -7.75 -21.31
N GLU A 65 -21.46 -6.79 -21.19
CA GLU A 65 -20.79 -6.16 -22.33
C GLU A 65 -19.32 -6.55 -22.43
N ARG A 66 -18.77 -6.47 -23.65
CA ARG A 66 -17.35 -6.76 -23.91
C ARG A 66 -16.42 -5.80 -23.14
N ASP A 67 -16.79 -4.54 -23.02
CA ASP A 67 -15.96 -3.53 -22.37
C ASP A 67 -15.85 -3.77 -20.85
N GLU A 68 -16.91 -4.28 -20.24
CA GLU A 68 -16.89 -4.72 -18.84
C GLU A 68 -15.94 -5.92 -18.65
N GLN A 69 -15.89 -6.85 -19.62
CA GLN A 69 -14.96 -7.98 -19.57
C GLN A 69 -13.50 -7.50 -19.62
N ILE A 70 -13.20 -6.48 -20.44
CA ILE A 70 -11.88 -5.86 -20.47
C ILE A 70 -11.54 -5.26 -19.10
N GLY A 71 -12.50 -4.62 -18.43
CA GLY A 71 -12.34 -4.13 -17.06
C GLY A 71 -11.96 -5.23 -16.06
N VAL A 72 -12.66 -6.38 -16.11
CA VAL A 72 -12.33 -7.54 -15.26
C VAL A 72 -10.92 -8.06 -15.56
N ASP A 73 -10.53 -8.13 -16.83
CA ASP A 73 -9.21 -8.59 -17.24
C ASP A 73 -8.09 -7.63 -16.80
N ILE A 74 -8.35 -6.32 -16.80
CA ILE A 74 -7.44 -5.30 -16.25
C ILE A 74 -7.22 -5.55 -14.75
N ILE A 75 -8.29 -5.73 -13.97
CA ILE A 75 -8.15 -6.03 -12.53
C ILE A 75 -7.40 -7.33 -12.31
N ARG A 76 -7.71 -8.38 -13.07
CA ARG A 76 -7.03 -9.69 -12.96
C ARG A 76 -5.52 -9.56 -13.12
N ARG A 77 -5.06 -8.74 -14.06
CA ARG A 77 -3.64 -8.46 -14.28
C ARG A 77 -3.07 -7.49 -13.24
N ALA A 78 -3.82 -6.46 -12.84
CA ALA A 78 -3.31 -5.45 -11.91
C ALA A 78 -3.01 -6.02 -10.52
N ILE A 79 -3.81 -6.99 -10.04
CA ILE A 79 -3.66 -7.52 -8.68
C ILE A 79 -2.43 -8.43 -8.48
N GLU A 80 -1.75 -8.88 -9.55
CA GLU A 80 -0.47 -9.59 -9.44
C GLU A 80 0.75 -8.66 -9.46
N GLU A 81 0.59 -7.38 -9.84
CA GLU A 81 1.68 -6.41 -9.91
C GLU A 81 2.37 -6.14 -8.56
N PRO A 82 1.68 -6.07 -7.40
CA PRO A 82 2.37 -5.89 -6.12
C PRO A 82 3.39 -6.99 -5.84
N LEU A 83 3.02 -8.26 -6.11
CA LEU A 83 3.93 -9.39 -5.95
C LEU A 83 5.09 -9.30 -6.95
N ARG A 84 4.79 -8.96 -8.21
CA ARG A 84 5.80 -8.79 -9.26
C ARG A 84 6.85 -7.75 -8.86
N MET A 85 6.43 -6.60 -8.33
CA MET A 85 7.31 -5.53 -7.87
C MET A 85 8.18 -5.97 -6.69
N ILE A 86 7.60 -6.68 -5.71
CA ILE A 86 8.35 -7.21 -4.57
C ILE A 86 9.47 -8.16 -5.04
N VAL A 87 9.14 -9.09 -5.94
CA VAL A 87 10.11 -10.05 -6.49
C VAL A 87 11.20 -9.34 -7.30
N GLN A 88 10.83 -8.37 -8.14
CA GLN A 88 11.79 -7.59 -8.92
C GLN A 88 12.75 -6.80 -8.04
N ASN A 89 12.25 -6.20 -6.96
CA ASN A 89 13.09 -5.48 -5.99
C ASN A 89 14.05 -6.42 -5.25
N ALA A 90 13.69 -7.70 -5.10
CA ALA A 90 14.56 -8.75 -4.57
C ALA A 90 15.54 -9.32 -5.62
N GLY A 91 15.48 -8.85 -6.88
CA GLY A 91 16.34 -9.33 -7.97
C GLY A 91 15.85 -10.61 -8.67
N GLY A 92 14.65 -11.09 -8.34
CA GLY A 92 14.04 -12.27 -8.94
C GLY A 92 13.21 -11.97 -10.19
N GLU A 93 12.71 -13.01 -10.85
CA GLU A 93 11.78 -12.90 -11.98
C GLU A 93 10.33 -13.13 -11.50
N GLY A 94 9.51 -12.08 -11.57
CA GLY A 94 8.16 -12.08 -11.01
C GLY A 94 7.19 -13.05 -11.67
N SER A 95 7.31 -13.30 -12.98
CA SER A 95 6.38 -14.18 -13.70
C SER A 95 6.50 -15.64 -13.25
N ILE A 96 7.72 -16.13 -13.03
CA ILE A 96 8.04 -17.47 -12.54
C ILE A 96 7.48 -17.63 -11.12
N VAL A 97 7.66 -16.63 -10.26
CA VAL A 97 7.13 -16.66 -8.90
C VAL A 97 5.60 -16.69 -8.91
N ILE A 98 4.97 -15.81 -9.68
CA ILE A 98 3.49 -15.75 -9.82
C ILE A 98 2.95 -17.09 -10.31
N GLU A 99 3.51 -17.67 -11.37
CA GLU A 99 3.07 -18.96 -11.90
C GLU A 99 3.26 -20.09 -10.89
N LYS A 100 4.39 -20.10 -10.16
CA LYS A 100 4.64 -21.13 -9.15
C LYS A 100 3.65 -21.03 -7.99
N ILE A 101 3.32 -19.82 -7.55
CA ILE A 101 2.29 -19.59 -6.53
C ILE A 101 0.94 -20.05 -7.06
N ARG A 102 0.54 -19.62 -8.26
CA ARG A 102 -0.75 -19.99 -8.86
C ARG A 102 -0.98 -21.50 -8.94
N ASN A 103 0.09 -22.27 -9.22
CA ASN A 103 0.04 -23.73 -9.32
C ASN A 103 0.12 -24.47 -7.97
N ALA A 104 0.52 -23.80 -6.89
CA ALA A 104 0.54 -24.39 -5.55
C ALA A 104 -0.87 -24.49 -4.95
N LYS A 105 -1.13 -25.56 -4.19
CA LYS A 105 -2.44 -25.86 -3.59
C LYS A 105 -2.64 -25.14 -2.25
N GLU A 106 -1.54 -24.93 -1.54
CA GLU A 106 -1.50 -24.33 -0.22
C GLU A 106 -1.77 -22.84 -0.34
N THR A 107 -2.74 -22.33 0.42
CA THR A 107 -3.16 -20.93 0.39
C THR A 107 -2.04 -19.99 0.83
N SER A 108 -1.24 -20.41 1.80
CA SER A 108 -0.14 -19.65 2.40
C SER A 108 1.20 -19.84 1.70
N PHE A 109 1.29 -20.73 0.71
CA PHE A 109 2.53 -20.92 -0.04
C PHE A 109 2.84 -19.69 -0.88
N GLY A 110 4.02 -19.14 -0.67
CA GLY A 110 4.50 -17.94 -1.32
C GLY A 110 6.01 -17.89 -1.45
N TYR A 111 6.50 -16.78 -1.97
CA TYR A 111 7.92 -16.47 -2.06
C TYR A 111 8.25 -15.41 -1.03
N ASN A 112 9.15 -15.74 -0.10
CA ASN A 112 9.64 -14.82 0.90
C ASN A 112 10.85 -14.05 0.33
N ALA A 113 10.62 -12.79 -0.02
CA ALA A 113 11.66 -11.92 -0.58
C ALA A 113 12.78 -11.56 0.42
N LEU A 114 12.55 -11.73 1.73
CA LEU A 114 13.57 -11.48 2.76
C LEU A 114 14.62 -12.59 2.80
N THR A 115 14.19 -13.85 2.60
CA THR A 115 15.03 -15.04 2.69
C THR A 115 15.36 -15.66 1.33
N ASP A 116 14.74 -15.16 0.26
CA ASP A 116 14.85 -15.69 -1.10
C ASP A 116 14.42 -17.18 -1.20
N THR A 117 13.39 -17.57 -0.43
CA THR A 117 12.90 -18.95 -0.36
C THR A 117 11.40 -19.05 -0.61
N TYR A 118 10.96 -20.25 -1.02
CA TYR A 118 9.53 -20.58 -1.10
C TYR A 118 9.12 -21.35 0.15
N GLU A 119 8.13 -20.84 0.86
CA GLU A 119 7.69 -21.38 2.14
C GLU A 119 6.24 -21.00 2.45
N ASP A 120 5.74 -21.46 3.60
CA ASP A 120 4.48 -20.97 4.15
C ASP A 120 4.71 -19.58 4.76
N LEU A 121 4.19 -18.55 4.08
CA LEU A 121 4.39 -17.16 4.48
C LEU A 121 3.74 -16.84 5.83
N VAL A 122 2.67 -17.53 6.20
CA VAL A 122 2.01 -17.31 7.49
C VAL A 122 2.88 -17.87 8.61
N GLN A 123 3.45 -19.06 8.42
CA GLN A 123 4.41 -19.64 9.38
C GLN A 123 5.71 -18.82 9.47
N ALA A 124 6.17 -18.25 8.35
CA ALA A 124 7.32 -17.36 8.31
C ALA A 124 7.06 -15.96 8.91
N GLY A 125 5.81 -15.65 9.26
CA GLY A 125 5.42 -14.35 9.81
C GLY A 125 5.23 -13.23 8.78
N VAL A 126 5.22 -13.56 7.49
CA VAL A 126 4.93 -12.64 6.38
C VAL A 126 3.41 -12.60 6.20
N ILE A 127 2.75 -11.76 6.99
CA ILE A 127 1.30 -11.63 7.06
C ILE A 127 0.87 -10.19 6.85
N ASP A 128 -0.27 -10.00 6.19
CA ASP A 128 -0.91 -8.71 6.02
C ASP A 128 -2.30 -8.72 6.71
N PRO A 129 -2.71 -7.64 7.39
CA PRO A 129 -4.08 -7.51 7.85
C PRO A 129 -5.06 -7.53 6.67
N THR A 130 -6.15 -8.30 6.77
CA THR A 130 -7.16 -8.42 5.70
C THR A 130 -7.69 -7.05 5.26
N LYS A 131 -7.97 -6.19 6.25
CA LYS A 131 -8.45 -4.82 6.05
C LYS A 131 -7.50 -4.00 5.18
N VAL A 132 -6.18 -4.14 5.37
CA VAL A 132 -5.17 -3.39 4.63
C VAL A 132 -5.19 -3.80 3.16
N THR A 133 -5.12 -5.10 2.89
CA THR A 133 -5.14 -5.63 1.51
C THR A 133 -6.43 -5.24 0.77
N ARG A 134 -7.59 -5.41 1.41
CA ARG A 134 -8.89 -5.06 0.83
C ARG A 134 -9.03 -3.58 0.57
N THR A 135 -8.70 -2.75 1.56
CA THR A 135 -8.85 -1.29 1.46
C THR A 135 -7.89 -0.69 0.44
N ALA A 136 -6.67 -1.22 0.36
CA ALA A 136 -5.71 -0.83 -0.68
C ALA A 136 -6.29 -1.04 -2.08
N LEU A 137 -6.81 -2.25 -2.37
CA LEU A 137 -7.41 -2.55 -3.67
C LEU A 137 -8.64 -1.67 -3.97
N GLN A 138 -9.52 -1.47 -2.99
CA GLN A 138 -10.72 -0.64 -3.15
C GLN A 138 -10.37 0.82 -3.45
N ASN A 139 -9.41 1.38 -2.71
CA ASN A 139 -8.98 2.76 -2.91
C ASN A 139 -8.27 2.94 -4.26
N SER A 140 -7.41 1.99 -4.64
CA SER A 140 -6.75 2.00 -5.96
C SER A 140 -7.77 1.94 -7.10
N ALA A 141 -8.76 1.05 -7.02
CA ALA A 141 -9.83 0.95 -8.01
C ALA A 141 -10.67 2.23 -8.08
N SER A 142 -10.97 2.86 -6.94
CA SER A 142 -11.71 4.11 -6.87
C SER A 142 -10.97 5.26 -7.57
N ILE A 143 -9.68 5.45 -7.27
CA ILE A 143 -8.86 6.49 -7.89
C ILE A 143 -8.67 6.21 -9.39
N ALA A 144 -8.43 4.96 -9.78
CA ALA A 144 -8.31 4.58 -11.18
C ALA A 144 -9.60 4.88 -11.95
N GLY A 145 -10.77 4.54 -11.39
CA GLY A 145 -12.08 4.86 -11.96
C GLY A 145 -12.27 6.37 -12.14
N LEU A 146 -11.99 7.16 -11.10
CA LEU A 146 -12.05 8.62 -11.16
C LEU A 146 -11.21 9.17 -12.31
N LEU A 147 -9.93 8.76 -12.40
CA LEU A 147 -9.01 9.24 -13.43
C LEU A 147 -9.43 8.82 -14.85
N LEU A 148 -9.88 7.58 -15.03
CA LEU A 148 -10.33 7.08 -16.33
C LEU A 148 -11.58 7.80 -16.86
N THR A 149 -12.42 8.30 -15.96
CA THR A 149 -13.62 9.10 -16.31
C THR A 149 -13.39 10.60 -16.36
N THR A 150 -12.16 11.06 -16.08
CA THR A 150 -11.84 12.49 -16.06
C THR A 150 -11.49 12.98 -17.47
N GLU A 151 -12.40 13.73 -18.08
CA GLU A 151 -12.23 14.27 -19.45
C GLU A 151 -11.41 15.58 -19.49
N ALA A 152 -11.35 16.33 -18.38
CA ALA A 152 -10.68 17.62 -18.33
C ALA A 152 -10.02 17.88 -16.97
N LEU A 153 -8.87 18.55 -17.00
CA LEU A 153 -8.13 18.98 -15.81
C LEU A 153 -7.78 20.46 -15.97
N ILE A 154 -8.22 21.28 -15.02
CA ILE A 154 -7.94 22.72 -14.97
C ILE A 154 -6.83 22.95 -13.94
N VAL A 155 -5.74 23.58 -14.37
CA VAL A 155 -4.65 24.00 -13.48
C VAL A 155 -4.56 25.52 -13.43
N GLU A 156 -4.22 26.04 -12.25
CA GLU A 156 -3.83 27.43 -12.12
C GLU A 156 -2.46 27.65 -12.75
N LYS A 157 -2.35 28.68 -13.59
CA LYS A 157 -1.07 29.09 -14.14
C LYS A 157 -0.23 29.68 -13.02
N LYS A 158 0.99 29.19 -12.83
CA LYS A 158 1.94 29.77 -11.89
C LYS A 158 2.16 31.24 -12.25
N GLU A 159 1.81 32.13 -11.35
CA GLU A 159 2.11 33.55 -11.49
C GLU A 159 3.61 33.78 -11.29
N ASP A 160 4.24 34.49 -12.22
CA ASP A 160 5.57 35.05 -12.01
C ASP A 160 5.46 36.16 -10.96
N LYS A 161 5.57 35.80 -9.69
CA LYS A 161 5.76 36.78 -8.63
C LYS A 161 7.07 37.51 -8.93
N PRO A 162 7.05 38.85 -9.11
CA PRO A 162 8.30 39.59 -9.25
C PRO A 162 9.16 39.26 -8.05
N ALA A 163 10.44 38.95 -8.27
CA ALA A 163 11.40 38.89 -7.18
C ALA A 163 11.24 40.20 -6.40
N ALA A 164 10.95 40.09 -5.10
CA ALA A 164 10.92 41.26 -4.23
C ALA A 164 12.22 42.03 -4.51
N PRO A 165 12.15 43.33 -4.86
CA PRO A 165 13.33 44.08 -5.26
C PRO A 165 14.38 43.88 -4.16
N ALA A 166 15.52 43.31 -4.55
CA ALA A 166 16.67 43.19 -3.68
C ALA A 166 16.94 44.60 -3.13
N GLY A 167 16.79 44.76 -1.81
CA GLY A 167 16.99 46.03 -1.14
C GLY A 167 18.29 46.64 -1.64
N GLY A 168 18.18 47.80 -2.28
CA GLY A 168 19.33 48.51 -2.81
C GLY A 168 20.35 48.78 -1.69
N PRO A 169 21.65 48.68 -1.97
CA PRO A 169 22.67 49.04 -0.99
C PRO A 169 22.65 50.56 -0.83
N GLY A 170 22.08 51.04 0.27
CA GLY A 170 22.26 52.42 0.71
C GLY A 170 21.02 53.09 1.25
N MET A 171 20.88 53.05 2.58
CA MET A 171 20.64 54.22 3.41
C MET A 171 20.83 53.77 4.86
N GLY A 172 22.05 53.95 5.33
CA GLY A 172 22.30 53.93 6.76
C GLY A 172 21.60 55.12 7.42
N GLY A 173 21.22 54.92 8.68
CA GLY A 173 21.06 56.01 9.63
C GLY A 173 19.64 56.40 9.98
N MET A 174 19.34 56.15 11.25
CA MET A 174 18.55 56.97 12.17
C MET A 174 17.10 56.53 12.50
N TYR A 175 17.00 56.16 13.79
CA TYR A 175 15.87 55.93 14.69
C TYR A 175 15.25 54.53 14.70
#